data_AF-A0A945EFK4-F1
#
_entry.id   AF-A0A945EFK4-F1
#
_cell.length_a   1.000
_cell.length_b   1.000
_cell.length_c   1.000
_cell.angle_alpha   90.00
_cell.angle_beta   90.00
_cell.angle_gamma   90.00
#
_symmetry.space_group_name_H-M   'P 1'
#
loop_
_entity.id
_entity.type
_entity.pdbx_description
1 polymer ?
#
loop_
_entity_poly.entity_id
_entity_poly.type
_entity_poly.pdbx_seq_one_letter_code
_entity_poly.pdbx_strand_id
1 'polypeptide(L)' 'MFNKKTALTFLFVFTCIVSNAQCAMCKAVVENGDISMAEGVNNGITYLMVFPYLLIGGLFYTLYRYKKNAKN' A
#
# COMPACT_ATOMS: atom_id res chain seq x y z
N MET A 1 2.36 1.69 34.72
CA MET A 1 1.38 0.86 33.96
C MET A 1 1.36 1.33 32.52
N PHE A 2 2.09 0.67 31.62
CA PHE A 2 1.95 0.94 30.19
C PHE A 2 0.59 0.41 29.73
N ASN A 3 -0.33 1.31 29.39
CA ASN A 3 -1.64 0.92 28.85
C ASN A 3 -1.42 0.21 27.51
N LYS A 4 -2.15 -0.87 27.24
CA LYS A 4 -2.06 -1.64 25.99
C LYS A 4 -2.17 -0.75 24.74
N LYS A 5 -2.98 0.31 24.82
CA LYS A 5 -3.11 1.33 23.77
C LYS A 5 -1.82 2.14 23.58
N THR A 6 -1.20 2.60 24.66
CA THR A 6 0.10 3.30 24.63
C THR A 6 1.21 2.40 24.08
N ALA A 7 1.23 1.12 24.45
CA ALA A 7 2.17 0.14 23.90
C ALA A 7 1.96 -0.09 22.40
N LEU A 8 0.70 -0.19 21.94
CA LEU A 8 0.34 -0.31 20.52
C LEU A 8 0.76 0.93 19.72
N THR A 9 0.54 2.14 20.26
CA THR A 9 0.97 3.38 19.61
C THR A 9 2.49 3.45 19.48
N PHE A 10 3.23 3.08 20.52
CA PHE A 10 4.70 3.03 20.47
C PHE A 10 5.22 1.99 19.47
N LEU A 11 4.60 0.80 19.43
CA LEU A 11 4.95 -0.24 18.47
C LEU A 11 4.72 0.23 17.03
N PHE A 12 3.61 0.91 16.76
CA PHE A 12 3.31 1.45 15.44
C PHE A 12 4.34 2.51 15.01
N VAL A 13 4.69 3.46 15.88
CA VAL A 13 5.71 4.46 15.60
C VAL A 13 7.08 3.82 15.37
N PHE A 14 7.44 2.82 16.18
CA PHE A 14 8.68 2.06 16.01
C PHE A 14 8.74 1.35 14.66
N THR A 15 7.64 0.72 14.22
CA THR A 15 7.59 0.10 12.89
C THR A 15 7.71 1.10 11.75
N CYS A 16 7.20 2.33 11.89
CA CYS A 16 7.38 3.38 10.89
C CYS A 16 8.83 3.89 10.81
N ILE A 17 9.57 3.87 11.92
CA ILE A 17 10.97 4.29 11.96
C ILE A 17 11.88 3.19 11.38
N VAL A 18 11.58 1.92 11.68
CA VAL A 18 12.33 0.76 11.17
C VAL A 18 11.92 0.41 9.74
N SER A 19 10.73 0.83 9.30
CA SER A 19 10.38 0.77 7.89
C SER A 19 11.22 1.78 7.13
N ASN A 20 12.33 1.32 6.55
CA ASN A 20 13.00 2.02 5.48
C ASN A 20 11.93 2.36 4.44
N ALA A 21 11.64 3.65 4.26
CA ALA A 21 10.83 4.07 3.13
C ALA A 21 11.48 3.46 1.88
N GLN A 22 10.80 2.50 1.25
CA GLN A 22 11.29 1.83 0.03
C GLN A 22 11.55 2.82 -1.12
N CYS A 23 11.27 4.11 -0.91
CA CYS A 23 11.52 5.21 -1.82
C CYS A 23 13.02 5.56 -2.01
N ALA A 24 13.92 5.24 -1.07
CA ALA A 24 15.36 5.53 -1.23
C ALA A 24 16.16 4.38 -1.90
N MET A 25 15.70 3.13 -1.78
CA MET A 25 16.34 1.98 -2.45
C MET A 25 15.98 1.91 -3.93
N CYS A 26 14.71 2.12 -4.29
CA CYS A 26 14.29 2.08 -5.70
C CYS A 26 14.93 3.21 -6.52
N LYS A 27 15.14 4.39 -5.92
CA LYS A 27 15.79 5.52 -6.59
C LYS A 27 17.27 5.26 -6.85
N ALA A 28 18.01 4.69 -5.90
CA ALA A 28 19.43 4.37 -6.06
C ALA A 28 19.67 3.24 -7.09
N VAL A 29 18.80 2.24 -7.16
CA VAL A 29 18.88 1.15 -8.17
C VAL A 29 18.50 1.64 -9.56
N VAL A 30 17.55 2.57 -9.69
CA VAL A 30 17.18 3.17 -10.99
C VAL A 30 18.25 4.14 -11.48
N GLU A 31 18.81 4.98 -10.60
CA GLU A 31 19.85 5.95 -10.99
C GLU A 31 21.20 5.30 -11.34
N ASN A 32 21.50 4.11 -10.78
CA ASN A 32 22.70 3.34 -11.11
C ASN A 32 22.43 2.12 -12.03
N GLY A 33 21.18 1.92 -12.43
CA GLY A 33 20.74 0.78 -13.25
C GLY A 33 20.67 1.12 -14.74
N ASP A 34 20.68 0.09 -15.58
CA ASP A 34 20.54 0.25 -17.03
C ASP A 34 19.10 0.68 -17.41
N ILE A 35 18.89 1.18 -18.62
CA ILE A 35 17.60 1.69 -19.12
C ILE A 35 16.47 0.67 -18.92
N SER A 36 16.78 -0.62 -19.11
CA SER A 36 15.85 -1.74 -18.90
C SER A 36 15.35 -1.89 -17.45
N MET A 37 16.19 -1.55 -16.46
CA MET A 37 15.81 -1.55 -15.04
C MET A 37 14.87 -0.40 -14.72
N ALA A 38 15.12 0.79 -15.28
CA ALA A 38 14.26 1.96 -15.11
C ALA A 38 12.85 1.72 -15.71
N GLU A 39 12.77 1.11 -16.89
CA GLU A 39 11.50 0.71 -17.50
C GLU A 39 10.76 -0.35 -16.66
N GLY A 40 11.49 -1.33 -16.12
CA GLY A 40 10.92 -2.35 -15.23
C GLY A 40 10.25 -1.76 -13.98
N VAL A 41 10.86 -0.73 -13.39
CA VAL A 41 10.29 -0.01 -12.23
C VAL A 41 9.03 0.78 -12.62
N ASN A 42 9.04 1.50 -13.74
CA ASN A 42 7.87 2.25 -14.22
C ASN A 42 6.66 1.33 -14.49
N ASN A 43 6.92 0.17 -15.09
CA ASN A 43 5.90 -0.86 -15.31
C ASN A 43 5.38 -1.43 -13.99
N GLY A 44 6.27 -1.65 -13.01
CA GLY A 44 5.91 -2.07 -11.66
C GLY A 44 5.01 -1.07 -10.93
N ILE A 45 5.29 0.23 -11.01
CA ILE A 45 4.46 1.29 -10.42
C ILE A 45 3.06 1.26 -11.01
N THR A 46 2.96 1.16 -12.35
CA THR A 46 1.67 1.09 -13.04
C THR A 46 0.88 -0.15 -12.62
N TYR A 47 1.53 -1.30 -12.50
CA TYR A 47 0.90 -2.54 -12.05
C TYR A 47 0.36 -2.44 -10.61
N LEU A 48 1.14 -1.85 -9.70
CA LEU A 48 0.72 -1.65 -8.31
C LEU A 48 -0.43 -0.63 -8.18
N MET A 49 -0.49 0.36 -9.07
CA MET A 49 -1.55 1.37 -9.08
C MET A 49 -2.93 0.80 -9.47
N VAL A 50 -2.98 -0.31 -10.21
CA VAL A 50 -4.24 -1.01 -10.54
C VAL A 50 -4.94 -1.54 -9.29
N PHE A 51 -4.18 -1.97 -8.29
CA PHE A 51 -4.74 -2.63 -7.10
C PHE A 51 -5.69 -1.74 -6.28
N PRO A 52 -5.36 -0.47 -5.96
CA PRO A 52 -6.30 0.48 -5.36
C PRO A 52 -7.65 0.59 -6.10
N TYR A 53 -7.65 0.63 -7.44
CA TYR A 53 -8.89 0.74 -8.22
C TYR A 53 -9.74 -0.51 -8.12
N LEU A 54 -9.12 -1.70 -8.15
CA LEU A 54 -9.82 -2.98 -7.98
C LEU A 54 -10.45 -3.08 -6.59
N LEU A 55 -9.71 -2.68 -5.54
CA LEU A 55 -10.22 -2.68 -4.18
C LEU A 55 -11.43 -1.75 -4.01
N ILE A 56 -11.36 -0.53 -4.56
CA ILE A 56 -12.47 0.43 -4.51
C ILE A 56 -13.68 -0.12 -5.28
N GLY A 57 -13.48 -0.69 -6.47
CA GLY A 57 -14.54 -1.33 -7.25
C GLY A 57 -15.21 -2.49 -6.49
N GLY A 58 -14.41 -3.36 -5.88
CA GLY A 58 -14.90 -4.45 -5.03
C GLY A 58 -15.67 -3.95 -3.80
N LEU A 59 -15.20 -2.88 -3.16
CA LEU A 59 -15.90 -2.25 -2.05
C LEU A 59 -17.28 -1.72 -2.47
N PHE A 60 -17.36 -0.99 -3.58
CA PHE A 60 -18.64 -0.49 -4.07
C PHE A 60 -19.60 -1.62 -4.48
N TYR A 61 -19.09 -2.66 -5.11
CA TYR A 61 -19.88 -3.83 -5.48
C TYR A 61 -20.45 -4.54 -4.25
N THR A 62 -19.62 -4.78 -3.22
CA THR A 62 -20.06 -5.43 -1.97
C THR A 62 -21.09 -4.57 -1.23
N LEU A 63 -20.90 -3.25 -1.15
CA LEU A 63 -21.87 -2.32 -0.55
C LEU A 63 -23.19 -2.28 -1.32
N TYR A 64 -23.15 -2.24 -2.65
CA TYR A 64 -24.35 -2.29 -3.49
C TYR A 64 -25.12 -3.58 -3.24
N ARG A 65 -24.42 -4.72 -3.25
CA ARG A 65 -25.07 -6.02 -3.01
C ARG A 65 -25.63 -6.11 -1.61
N TYR A 66 -24.92 -5.62 -0.59
CA TYR A 66 -25.41 -5.56 0.78
C TYR A 66 -26.71 -4.74 0.88
N LYS A 67 -26.73 -3.53 0.34
CA LYS A 67 -27.95 -2.68 0.33
C LYS A 67 -29.11 -3.30 -0.44
N LYS A 68 -28.83 -4.00 -1.55
CA LYS A 68 -29.87 -4.69 -2.35
C LYS A 68 -30.48 -5.86 -1.58
N ASN A 69 -29.67 -6.66 -0.89
CA ASN A 69 -30.17 -7.77 -0.08
C ASN A 69 -30.88 -7.31 1.20
N ALA A 70 -30.49 -6.18 1.79
CA ALA A 70 -31.15 -5.62 2.97
C ALA A 70 -32.49 -4.92 2.66
N LYS A 71 -32.76 -4.61 1.40
CA LYS A 71 -34.02 -3.99 0.94
C LYS A 71 -35.02 -5.02 0.39
N ASN A 72 -34.60 -6.27 0.23
CA ASN A 72 -35.45 -7.42 -0.08
C ASN A 72 -35.80 -8.16 1.21
#